data_AF-C6BF69-F1
#
_entry.id   AF-C6BF69-F1
#
_cell.length_a   1.000
_cell.length_b   1.000
_cell.length_c   1.000
_cell.angle_alpha   90.00
_cell.angle_beta   90.00
_cell.angle_gamma   90.00
#
_symmetry.space_group_name_H-M   'P 1'
#
loop_
_entity.id
_entity.type
_entity.pdbx_description
1 polymer ?
#
loop_
_entity_poly.entity_id
_entity_poly.type
_entity_poly.pdbx_seq_one_letter_code
_entity_poly.pdbx_strand_id
1 'polypeptide(L)'
;MSVRTFQSIVDEARLVASPPDAVVRYLEERGAELVKHPYMETTDEAFEQALLDRHDPLIDLALARWCKYDVTGRALLHANRGDTTHALAIRLSLLANEAAGAVAIFNGIGETVADWLPSASDEELTTLFSNPSLRDEFLEVFFNGGLVWQCLSEAQRLTVLRALPKNPRMSKPYDQSFADGYAEHVHNKVFESAWKLAGTVPTTAPWGFALGWLFDVLLPIGYGIEDPLALAARWNVPDDEGMKYGQLSSFQNVRKGLARLALKKSPKRAEEFLASEDPALRAAVYSSCGLGVEQIQQAIERDSDFALDQMLYNVRLWRRPEEREALRAGAWTVVQADPRSDLMPHNLYNSMSQRMEREHPDWFVEITPDDPDALDVPATRGDVQRVLDSLNGDEQVSAFQSVVHALQTLNKRVGWVWWFSLGALVVAVGHRI
;
A
#
# COMPACT_ATOMS: atom_id res chain seq x y z
N MET A 1 22.97 25.78 5.93
CA MET A 1 22.44 27.09 6.36
C MET A 1 22.05 27.86 5.11
N SER A 2 20.75 27.93 4.83
CA SER A 2 20.20 28.83 3.81
C SER A 2 20.46 30.28 4.26
N VAL A 3 21.07 31.10 3.42
CA VAL A 3 21.32 32.52 3.76
C VAL A 3 20.00 33.25 3.64
N ARG A 4 19.49 33.80 4.75
CA ARG A 4 18.26 34.60 4.77
C ARG A 4 18.38 35.76 3.78
N THR A 5 17.37 35.90 2.94
CA THR A 5 17.30 37.02 1.99
C THR A 5 16.61 38.20 2.65
N PHE A 6 16.87 39.43 2.16
CA PHE A 6 16.11 40.60 2.61
C PHE A 6 14.59 40.38 2.45
N GLN A 7 14.18 39.78 1.33
CA GLN A 7 12.78 39.50 1.02
C GLN A 7 12.15 38.56 2.07
N SER A 8 12.84 37.48 2.44
CA SER A 8 12.34 36.55 3.45
C SER A 8 12.15 37.22 4.82
N ILE A 9 13.07 38.09 5.23
CA ILE A 9 12.96 38.81 6.52
C ILE A 9 11.75 39.77 6.53
N VAL A 10 11.52 40.50 5.43
CA VAL A 10 10.36 41.41 5.33
C VAL A 10 9.05 40.62 5.32
N ASP A 11 9.00 39.50 4.60
CA ASP A 11 7.79 38.69 4.52
C ASP A 11 7.47 38.00 5.86
N GLU A 12 8.47 37.52 6.58
CA GLU A 12 8.34 37.00 7.95
C GLU A 12 7.77 38.07 8.90
N ALA A 13 8.33 39.29 8.90
CA ALA A 13 7.84 40.38 9.74
C ALA A 13 6.38 40.77 9.40
N ARG A 14 6.01 40.75 8.11
CA ARG A 14 4.62 40.97 7.67
C ARG A 14 3.70 39.87 8.17
N LEU A 15 4.11 38.61 8.08
CA LEU A 15 3.32 37.47 8.56
C LEU A 15 3.12 37.52 10.09
N VAL A 16 4.15 37.85 10.85
CA VAL A 16 4.05 38.04 12.31
C VAL A 16 3.01 39.11 12.67
N ALA A 17 2.88 40.17 11.87
CA ALA A 17 1.88 41.22 12.07
C ALA A 17 0.50 40.92 11.41
N SER A 18 0.37 39.84 10.66
CA SER A 18 -0.84 39.54 9.88
C SER A 18 -1.96 38.93 10.74
N PRO A 19 -3.24 39.03 10.31
CA PRO A 19 -4.34 38.34 10.97
C PRO A 19 -4.11 36.82 11.05
N PRO A 20 -4.65 36.13 12.08
CA PRO A 20 -4.44 34.69 12.28
C PRO A 20 -4.72 33.84 11.05
N ASP A 21 -5.83 34.07 10.34
CA ASP A 21 -6.20 33.31 9.13
C ASP A 21 -5.14 33.40 8.01
N ALA A 22 -4.43 34.53 7.90
CA ALA A 22 -3.36 34.68 6.92
C ALA A 22 -2.12 33.86 7.31
N VAL A 23 -1.81 33.80 8.62
CA VAL A 23 -0.71 32.98 9.14
C VAL A 23 -1.02 31.49 9.00
N VAL A 24 -2.25 31.07 9.29
CA VAL A 24 -2.69 29.67 9.15
C VAL A 24 -2.48 29.18 7.72
N ARG A 25 -3.01 29.90 6.72
CA ARG A 25 -2.84 29.53 5.30
C ARG A 25 -1.38 29.43 4.91
N TYR A 26 -0.56 30.39 5.36
CA TYR A 26 0.87 30.35 5.11
C TYR A 26 1.55 29.11 5.71
N LEU A 27 1.23 28.77 6.97
CA LEU A 27 1.79 27.59 7.65
C LEU A 27 1.33 26.28 6.99
N GLU A 28 0.07 26.20 6.55
CA GLU A 28 -0.46 25.06 5.79
C GLU A 28 0.28 24.86 4.46
N GLU A 29 0.42 25.92 3.67
CA GLU A 29 1.13 25.89 2.39
C GLU A 29 2.61 25.52 2.58
N ARG A 30 3.28 26.18 3.54
CA ARG A 30 4.69 25.89 3.89
C ARG A 30 4.85 24.46 4.40
N GLY A 31 3.98 24.01 5.30
CA GLY A 31 4.03 22.66 5.86
C GLY A 31 3.85 21.57 4.80
N ALA A 32 2.88 21.75 3.90
CA ALA A 32 2.66 20.83 2.78
C ALA A 32 3.87 20.76 1.84
N GLU A 33 4.54 21.89 1.58
CA GLU A 33 5.77 21.92 0.78
C GLU A 33 6.96 21.30 1.51
N LEU A 34 7.11 21.52 2.82
CA LEU A 34 8.17 20.90 3.63
C LEU A 34 8.07 19.37 3.64
N VAL A 35 6.86 18.82 3.69
CA VAL A 35 6.65 17.36 3.62
C VAL A 35 7.14 16.77 2.28
N LYS A 36 6.95 17.49 1.17
CA LYS A 36 7.43 17.07 -0.15
C LYS A 36 8.91 17.34 -0.36
N HIS A 37 9.40 18.45 0.19
CA HIS A 37 10.74 18.98 -0.03
C HIS A 37 11.41 19.40 1.29
N PRO A 38 11.85 18.46 2.13
CA PRO A 38 12.36 18.75 3.48
C PRO A 38 13.58 19.69 3.53
N TYR A 39 14.32 19.78 2.42
CA TYR A 39 15.53 20.59 2.30
C TYR A 39 15.27 22.02 1.75
N MET A 40 14.05 22.32 1.29
CA MET A 40 13.67 23.67 0.88
C MET A 40 13.35 24.49 2.13
N GLU A 41 14.29 25.30 2.60
CA GLU A 41 14.12 26.13 3.80
C GLU A 41 14.16 27.62 3.47
N THR A 42 13.05 28.29 3.76
CA THR A 42 12.87 29.73 3.52
C THR A 42 12.74 30.56 4.80
N THR A 43 12.52 29.92 5.97
CA THR A 43 12.38 30.57 7.28
C THR A 43 13.25 29.89 8.32
N ASP A 44 13.53 30.55 9.44
CA ASP A 44 14.28 29.96 10.57
C ASP A 44 13.43 29.74 11.83
N GLU A 45 14.06 29.19 12.88
CA GLU A 45 13.44 28.92 14.19
C GLU A 45 12.88 30.17 14.88
N ALA A 46 13.55 31.33 14.73
CA ALA A 46 13.11 32.57 15.34
C ALA A 46 11.77 33.06 14.76
N PHE A 47 11.46 32.70 13.50
CA PHE A 47 10.15 33.00 12.92
C PHE A 47 9.03 32.19 13.57
N GLU A 48 9.19 30.88 13.75
CA GLU A 48 8.18 30.04 14.42
C GLU A 48 8.00 30.47 15.88
N GLN A 49 9.09 30.85 16.55
CA GLN A 49 9.02 31.41 17.90
C GLN A 49 8.25 32.73 17.95
N ALA A 50 8.50 33.65 17.01
CA ALA A 50 7.77 34.92 16.93
C ALA A 50 6.27 34.75 16.68
N LEU A 51 5.87 33.69 15.95
CA LEU A 51 4.46 33.33 15.78
C LEU A 51 3.87 32.74 17.07
N LEU A 52 4.62 31.87 17.77
CA LEU A 52 4.21 31.26 19.03
C LEU A 52 4.02 32.31 20.15
N ASP A 53 4.88 33.33 20.19
CA ASP A 53 4.82 34.44 21.16
C ASP A 53 3.57 35.32 21.00
N ARG A 54 2.79 35.14 19.93
CA ARG A 54 1.50 35.83 19.74
C ARG A 54 0.41 35.27 20.65
N HIS A 55 0.55 34.03 21.14
CA HIS A 55 -0.44 33.35 21.99
C HIS A 55 -1.85 33.35 21.39
N ASP A 56 -1.95 33.18 20.06
CA ASP A 56 -3.22 33.11 19.36
C ASP A 56 -3.63 31.64 19.18
N PRO A 57 -4.79 31.21 19.71
CA PRO A 57 -5.20 29.80 19.68
C PRO A 57 -5.25 29.17 18.28
N LEU A 58 -5.57 29.97 17.26
CA LEU A 58 -5.65 29.48 15.89
C LEU A 58 -4.25 29.31 15.28
N ILE A 59 -3.34 30.23 15.59
CA ILE A 59 -1.93 30.12 15.19
C ILE A 59 -1.27 28.94 15.91
N ASP A 60 -1.55 28.73 17.19
CA ASP A 60 -1.01 27.61 17.97
C ASP A 60 -1.42 26.26 17.37
N LEU A 61 -2.67 26.12 16.90
CA LEU A 61 -3.13 24.92 16.18
C LEU A 61 -2.41 24.73 14.85
N ALA A 62 -2.24 25.81 14.07
CA ALA A 62 -1.53 25.74 12.80
C ALA A 62 -0.04 25.41 12.99
N LEU A 63 0.61 26.02 13.99
CA LEU A 63 1.98 25.70 14.38
C LEU A 63 2.08 24.26 14.87
N ALA A 64 1.16 23.78 15.70
CA ALA A 64 1.16 22.39 16.15
C ALA A 64 1.16 21.42 14.96
N ARG A 65 0.33 21.69 13.95
CA ARG A 65 0.18 20.84 12.77
C ARG A 65 1.35 20.92 11.78
N TRP A 66 2.02 22.09 11.67
CA TRP A 66 2.93 22.39 10.57
C TRP A 66 4.29 23.00 10.97
N CYS A 67 4.60 23.10 12.26
CA CYS A 67 5.92 23.55 12.71
C CYS A 67 7.01 22.62 12.16
N LYS A 68 8.16 23.18 11.85
CA LYS A 68 9.35 22.43 11.45
C LYS A 68 10.25 22.17 12.64
N TYR A 69 10.36 23.13 13.56
CA TYR A 69 11.33 23.06 14.63
C TYR A 69 10.74 22.37 15.86
N ASP A 70 11.51 21.41 16.37
CA ASP A 70 11.17 20.63 17.55
C ASP A 70 11.01 21.49 18.80
N VAL A 71 11.74 22.61 18.91
CA VAL A 71 11.61 23.60 20.00
C VAL A 71 10.19 24.16 20.08
N THR A 72 9.62 24.59 18.95
CA THR A 72 8.25 25.11 18.87
C THR A 72 7.23 24.05 19.24
N GLY A 73 7.37 22.84 18.68
CA GLY A 73 6.49 21.72 19.01
C GLY A 73 6.53 21.32 20.49
N ARG A 74 7.73 21.30 21.10
CA ARG A 74 7.92 21.04 22.54
C ARG A 74 7.28 22.09 23.42
N ALA A 75 7.42 23.37 23.06
CA ALA A 75 6.80 24.46 23.80
C ALA A 75 5.27 24.32 23.81
N LEU A 76 4.68 24.05 22.64
CA LEU A 76 3.24 23.78 22.50
C LEU A 76 2.79 22.56 23.30
N LEU A 77 3.54 21.45 23.24
CA LEU A 77 3.24 20.24 24.01
C LEU A 77 3.28 20.50 25.52
N HIS A 78 4.29 21.25 25.99
CA HIS A 78 4.44 21.58 27.41
C HIS A 78 3.30 22.48 27.92
N ALA A 79 2.94 23.50 27.13
CA ALA A 79 1.84 24.40 27.46
C ALA A 79 0.46 23.71 27.46
N ASN A 80 0.30 22.64 26.69
CA ASN A 80 -0.98 21.97 26.45
C ASN A 80 -1.04 20.54 27.00
N ARG A 81 -0.49 20.30 28.21
CA ARG A 81 -0.58 19.00 28.91
C ARG A 81 -1.93 18.68 29.55
N GLY A 82 -2.84 19.66 29.68
CA GLY A 82 -4.13 19.49 30.37
C GLY A 82 -5.22 18.82 29.50
N ASP A 83 -6.37 18.53 30.10
CA ASP A 83 -7.45 17.75 29.46
C ASP A 83 -8.53 18.61 28.77
N THR A 84 -8.23 19.86 28.43
CA THR A 84 -9.18 20.69 27.69
C THR A 84 -9.28 20.24 26.23
N THR A 85 -10.43 20.47 25.59
CA THR A 85 -10.61 20.17 24.16
C THR A 85 -9.57 20.85 23.28
N HIS A 86 -9.21 22.09 23.62
CA HIS A 86 -8.17 22.83 22.90
C HIS A 86 -6.78 22.21 23.11
N ALA A 87 -6.43 21.85 24.34
CA ALA A 87 -5.15 21.22 24.62
C ALA A 87 -5.03 19.85 23.91
N LEU A 88 -6.10 19.05 23.91
CA LEU A 88 -6.14 17.81 23.13
C LEU A 88 -5.97 18.07 21.63
N ALA A 89 -6.65 19.08 21.06
CA ALA A 89 -6.52 19.43 19.65
C ALA A 89 -5.08 19.83 19.27
N ILE A 90 -4.38 20.57 20.14
CA ILE A 90 -2.96 20.90 19.97
C ILE A 90 -2.11 19.62 19.97
N ARG A 91 -2.29 18.73 20.95
CA ARG A 91 -1.51 17.48 21.04
C ARG A 91 -1.75 16.57 19.84
N LEU A 92 -3.00 16.38 19.42
CA LEU A 92 -3.31 15.62 18.21
C LEU A 92 -2.68 16.25 16.97
N SER A 93 -2.72 17.59 16.85
CA SER A 93 -2.10 18.29 15.73
C SER A 93 -0.57 18.09 15.69
N LEU A 94 0.09 18.14 16.85
CA LEU A 94 1.53 17.85 16.99
C LEU A 94 1.86 16.40 16.61
N LEU A 95 1.11 15.43 17.13
CA LEU A 95 1.35 14.00 16.84
C LEU A 95 1.12 13.66 15.37
N ALA A 96 0.29 14.45 14.69
CA ALA A 96 -0.04 14.28 13.30
C ALA A 96 0.82 15.14 12.35
N ASN A 97 1.75 15.93 12.89
CA ASN A 97 2.67 16.76 12.12
C ASN A 97 3.72 15.89 11.41
N GLU A 98 3.72 15.94 10.08
CA GLU A 98 4.67 15.21 9.23
C GLU A 98 5.94 16.01 8.91
N ALA A 99 5.87 17.34 8.98
CA ALA A 99 6.96 18.24 8.63
C ALA A 99 8.11 18.20 9.65
N ALA A 100 7.79 18.19 10.95
CA ALA A 100 8.78 18.00 12.01
C ALA A 100 9.10 16.51 12.25
N GLY A 101 8.17 15.63 11.92
CA GLY A 101 8.22 14.20 12.23
C GLY A 101 7.54 13.85 13.56
N ALA A 102 6.78 12.74 13.55
CA ALA A 102 5.83 12.37 14.61
C ALA A 102 6.41 12.27 16.03
N VAL A 103 7.71 11.93 16.15
CA VAL A 103 8.40 11.72 17.43
C VAL A 103 9.48 12.75 17.73
N ALA A 104 9.70 13.71 16.83
CA ALA A 104 10.73 14.74 17.00
C ALA A 104 10.45 15.62 18.23
N ILE A 105 9.16 15.85 18.53
CA ILE A 105 8.70 16.60 19.71
C ILE A 105 9.07 15.94 21.05
N PHE A 106 9.49 14.68 21.06
CA PHE A 106 9.90 13.93 22.24
C PHE A 106 11.41 13.65 22.30
N ASN A 107 12.23 14.36 21.51
CA ASN A 107 13.66 14.05 21.35
C ASN A 107 13.93 12.59 20.89
N GLY A 108 13.01 11.99 20.11
CA GLY A 108 13.16 10.64 19.58
C GLY A 108 12.69 9.52 20.53
N ILE A 109 13.31 8.33 20.44
CA ILE A 109 12.98 7.16 21.28
C ILE A 109 13.76 7.30 22.58
N GLY A 110 13.17 7.92 23.60
CA GLY A 110 13.82 8.17 24.89
C GLY A 110 12.83 8.27 26.04
N GLU A 111 13.33 8.64 27.21
CA GLU A 111 12.56 8.73 28.46
C GLU A 111 11.29 9.58 28.30
N THR A 112 11.32 10.67 27.53
CA THR A 112 10.15 11.54 27.38
C THR A 112 8.97 10.91 26.62
N VAL A 113 9.23 10.04 25.63
CA VAL A 113 8.17 9.25 24.98
C VAL A 113 7.67 8.19 25.96
N ALA A 114 8.59 7.50 26.63
CA ALA A 114 8.27 6.41 27.56
C ALA A 114 7.44 6.88 28.75
N ASP A 115 7.64 8.11 29.22
CA ASP A 115 6.88 8.74 30.28
C ASP A 115 5.47 9.18 29.81
N TRP A 116 5.34 9.57 28.54
CA TRP A 116 4.08 10.04 27.97
C TRP A 116 3.14 8.89 27.58
N LEU A 117 3.66 7.83 26.95
CA LEU A 117 2.86 6.71 26.40
C LEU A 117 1.85 6.10 27.40
N PRO A 118 2.18 5.87 28.69
CA PRO A 118 1.22 5.29 29.64
C PRO A 118 -0.02 6.18 29.84
N SER A 119 0.14 7.49 29.72
CA SER A 119 -0.93 8.48 29.89
C SER A 119 -1.68 8.83 28.61
N ALA A 120 -1.21 8.36 27.45
CA ALA A 120 -1.77 8.71 26.16
C ALA A 120 -3.18 8.12 25.96
N SER A 121 -4.09 8.96 25.46
CA SER A 121 -5.44 8.58 25.05
C SER A 121 -5.44 7.73 23.78
N ASP A 122 -6.58 7.07 23.51
CA ASP A 122 -6.76 6.26 22.29
C ASP A 122 -6.65 7.13 21.03
N GLU A 123 -7.15 8.37 21.05
CA GLU A 123 -7.04 9.34 19.96
C GLU A 123 -5.58 9.72 19.70
N GLU A 124 -4.80 9.96 20.74
CA GLU A 124 -3.38 10.29 20.62
C GLU A 124 -2.56 9.13 20.10
N LEU A 125 -2.78 7.92 20.62
CA LEU A 125 -2.11 6.70 20.13
C LEU A 125 -2.48 6.42 18.67
N THR A 126 -3.76 6.55 18.32
CA THR A 126 -4.22 6.35 16.94
C THR A 126 -3.55 7.35 16.00
N THR A 127 -3.45 8.61 16.43
CA THR A 127 -2.86 9.69 15.65
C THR A 127 -1.37 9.49 15.44
N LEU A 128 -0.63 9.19 16.51
CA LEU A 128 0.81 8.92 16.44
C LEU A 128 1.13 7.74 15.51
N PHE A 129 0.46 6.60 15.71
CA PHE A 129 0.78 5.38 14.97
C PHE A 129 0.23 5.36 13.54
N SER A 130 -0.70 6.25 13.19
CA SER A 130 -1.13 6.45 11.81
C SER A 130 -0.25 7.46 11.04
N ASN A 131 0.65 8.18 11.71
CA ASN A 131 1.46 9.23 11.10
C ASN A 131 2.53 8.65 10.13
N PRO A 132 2.56 9.08 8.84
CA PRO A 132 3.52 8.59 7.84
C PRO A 132 5.00 8.89 8.15
N SER A 133 5.27 9.90 8.97
CA SER A 133 6.62 10.32 9.37
C SER A 133 7.18 9.52 10.55
N LEU A 134 6.42 8.56 11.09
CA LEU A 134 6.89 7.68 12.16
C LEU A 134 8.03 6.79 11.63
N ARG A 135 9.20 6.89 12.27
CA ARG A 135 10.43 6.23 11.79
C ARG A 135 10.39 4.72 11.98
N ASP A 136 11.09 4.01 11.07
CA ASP A 136 11.20 2.55 11.09
C ASP A 136 11.77 2.02 12.41
N GLU A 137 12.77 2.69 12.99
CA GLU A 137 13.36 2.25 14.25
C GLU A 137 12.35 2.28 15.40
N PHE A 138 11.40 3.23 15.38
CA PHE A 138 10.36 3.32 16.40
C PHE A 138 9.39 2.14 16.29
N LEU A 139 8.95 1.85 15.07
CA LEU A 139 8.05 0.74 14.77
C LEU A 139 8.70 -0.61 15.06
N GLU A 140 9.97 -0.79 14.69
CA GLU A 140 10.74 -1.99 15.00
C GLU A 140 10.88 -2.21 16.51
N VAL A 141 11.20 -1.16 17.28
CA VAL A 141 11.27 -1.24 18.75
C VAL A 141 9.92 -1.64 19.34
N PHE A 142 8.82 -1.10 18.82
CA PHE A 142 7.47 -1.48 19.25
C PHE A 142 7.17 -2.95 18.92
N PHE A 143 7.33 -3.38 17.67
CA PHE A 143 6.99 -4.73 17.23
C PHE A 143 7.86 -5.82 17.89
N ASN A 144 9.12 -5.51 18.23
CA ASN A 144 10.02 -6.46 18.89
C ASN A 144 9.86 -6.49 20.42
N GLY A 145 8.85 -5.84 21.00
CA GLY A 145 8.61 -5.87 22.45
C GLY A 145 9.55 -4.99 23.26
N GLY A 146 10.17 -3.98 22.64
CA GLY A 146 11.08 -3.04 23.27
C GLY A 146 10.38 -1.98 24.14
N LEU A 147 11.07 -0.88 24.41
CA LEU A 147 10.63 0.14 25.39
C LEU A 147 9.19 0.64 25.12
N VAL A 148 8.90 1.02 23.86
CA VAL A 148 7.58 1.53 23.45
C VAL A 148 6.47 0.51 23.76
N TRP A 149 6.72 -0.78 23.52
CA TRP A 149 5.77 -1.84 23.82
C TRP A 149 5.56 -2.01 25.32
N GLN A 150 6.65 -1.98 26.09
CA GLN A 150 6.64 -2.21 27.54
C GLN A 150 5.88 -1.11 28.29
N CYS A 151 5.95 0.13 27.83
CA CYS A 151 5.23 1.26 28.41
C CYS A 151 3.70 1.21 28.21
N LEU A 152 3.22 0.50 27.19
CA LEU A 152 1.80 0.45 26.86
C LEU A 152 1.10 -0.69 27.60
N SER A 153 -0.11 -0.42 28.10
CA SER A 153 -1.03 -1.47 28.56
C SER A 153 -1.49 -2.37 27.40
N GLU A 154 -2.06 -3.53 27.70
CA GLU A 154 -2.60 -4.42 26.65
C GLU A 154 -3.67 -3.73 25.79
N ALA A 155 -4.60 -3.01 26.42
CA ALA A 155 -5.64 -2.26 25.70
C ALA A 155 -5.04 -1.23 24.73
N GLN A 156 -4.04 -0.48 25.18
CA GLN A 156 -3.33 0.50 24.35
C GLN A 156 -2.55 -0.18 23.21
N ARG A 157 -1.89 -1.32 23.44
CA ARG A 157 -1.23 -2.08 22.37
C ARG A 157 -2.22 -2.53 21.29
N LEU A 158 -3.42 -2.95 21.68
CA LEU A 158 -4.49 -3.29 20.75
C LEU A 158 -5.03 -2.06 20.00
N THR A 159 -5.13 -0.90 20.65
CA THR A 159 -5.44 0.38 19.96
C THR A 159 -4.39 0.71 18.91
N VAL A 160 -3.11 0.64 19.28
CA VAL A 160 -1.97 0.88 18.38
C VAL A 160 -2.00 -0.05 17.17
N LEU A 161 -2.17 -1.36 17.38
CA LEU A 161 -2.24 -2.33 16.28
C LEU A 161 -3.43 -2.08 15.34
N ARG A 162 -4.55 -1.55 15.84
CA ARG A 162 -5.70 -1.17 15.01
C ARG A 162 -5.50 0.15 14.26
N ALA A 163 -4.59 1.01 14.72
CA ALA A 163 -4.25 2.26 14.05
C ALA A 163 -3.23 2.08 12.91
N LEU A 164 -2.26 1.18 13.10
CA LEU A 164 -1.18 0.92 12.15
C LEU A 164 -1.61 0.63 10.70
N PRO A 165 -2.75 -0.04 10.40
CA PRO A 165 -3.21 -0.19 9.02
C PRO A 165 -3.41 1.12 8.25
N LYS A 166 -3.66 2.23 8.97
CA LYS A 166 -3.80 3.57 8.39
C LYS A 166 -2.46 4.25 8.14
N ASN A 167 -1.37 3.71 8.67
CA ASN A 167 -0.03 4.21 8.42
C ASN A 167 0.45 3.76 7.03
N PRO A 168 0.73 4.67 6.09
CA PRO A 168 1.18 4.31 4.75
C PRO A 168 2.46 3.45 4.76
N ARG A 169 3.27 3.52 5.82
CA ARG A 169 4.48 2.73 5.95
C ARG A 169 4.22 1.22 5.94
N MET A 170 3.05 0.76 6.41
CA MET A 170 2.73 -0.67 6.50
C MET A 170 2.49 -1.34 5.14
N SER A 171 2.24 -0.56 4.09
CA SER A 171 1.99 -1.07 2.73
C SER A 171 2.94 -0.52 1.66
N LYS A 172 3.93 0.32 2.03
CA LYS A 172 4.85 0.98 1.09
C LYS A 172 6.03 0.07 0.68
N PRO A 173 6.15 -0.32 -0.60
CA PRO A 173 7.31 -1.08 -1.09
C PRO A 173 8.61 -0.27 -1.01
N TYR A 174 9.74 -0.97 -1.01
CA TYR A 174 11.05 -0.34 -1.12
C TYR A 174 11.20 0.36 -2.49
N ASP A 175 11.77 1.56 -2.50
CA ASP A 175 12.09 2.26 -3.74
C ASP A 175 13.36 1.69 -4.35
N GLN A 176 13.20 0.96 -5.46
CA GLN A 176 14.29 0.29 -6.16
C GLN A 176 15.16 1.23 -7.01
N SER A 177 14.88 2.54 -7.03
CA SER A 177 15.68 3.52 -7.78
C SER A 177 17.15 3.57 -7.33
N PHE A 178 17.42 3.24 -6.06
CA PHE A 178 18.76 3.11 -5.51
C PHE A 178 18.89 1.79 -4.72
N ALA A 179 19.72 0.87 -5.19
CA ALA A 179 19.89 -0.44 -4.59
C ALA A 179 21.35 -0.69 -4.18
N ASP A 180 21.65 -0.60 -2.89
CA ASP A 180 22.90 -1.07 -2.28
C ASP A 180 22.70 -2.39 -1.49
N GLY A 181 21.47 -2.93 -1.49
CA GLY A 181 21.05 -4.13 -0.76
C GLY A 181 20.90 -3.94 0.76
N TYR A 182 21.73 -3.08 1.37
CA TYR A 182 21.64 -2.77 2.79
C TYR A 182 20.41 -1.92 3.11
N ALA A 183 20.12 -0.89 2.31
CA ALA A 183 18.96 -0.04 2.48
C ALA A 183 17.64 -0.81 2.31
N GLU A 184 17.57 -1.72 1.34
CA GLU A 184 16.41 -2.63 1.18
C GLU A 184 16.27 -3.56 2.39
N HIS A 185 17.37 -4.13 2.87
CA HIS A 185 17.35 -4.98 4.06
C HIS A 185 16.82 -4.21 5.28
N VAL A 186 17.31 -2.99 5.53
CA VAL A 186 16.84 -2.13 6.63
C VAL A 186 15.36 -1.78 6.45
N HIS A 187 14.92 -1.35 5.26
CA HIS A 187 13.52 -1.06 4.97
C HIS A 187 12.59 -2.25 5.26
N ASN A 188 13.05 -3.47 5.02
CA ASN A 188 12.21 -4.65 5.16
C ASN A 188 12.09 -5.17 6.61
N LYS A 189 12.93 -4.72 7.55
CA LYS A 189 12.92 -5.19 8.95
C LYS A 189 11.60 -4.91 9.66
N VAL A 190 11.01 -3.73 9.47
CA VAL A 190 9.75 -3.38 10.13
C VAL A 190 8.62 -4.36 9.80
N PHE A 191 8.52 -4.81 8.55
CA PHE A 191 7.51 -5.79 8.13
C PHE A 191 7.76 -7.14 8.81
N GLU A 192 9.01 -7.59 8.81
CA GLU A 192 9.38 -8.84 9.46
C GLU A 192 9.04 -8.83 10.96
N SER A 193 9.37 -7.74 11.66
CA SER A 193 9.04 -7.58 13.07
C SER A 193 7.53 -7.57 13.31
N ALA A 194 6.74 -6.93 12.45
CA ALA A 194 5.28 -6.96 12.54
C ALA A 194 4.71 -8.38 12.36
N TRP A 195 5.19 -9.16 11.39
CA TRP A 195 4.78 -10.56 11.20
C TRP A 195 5.15 -11.44 12.40
N LYS A 196 6.32 -11.22 13.01
CA LYS A 196 6.80 -11.97 14.19
C LYS A 196 5.90 -11.81 15.42
N LEU A 197 5.10 -10.74 15.52
CA LEU A 197 4.13 -10.59 16.61
C LEU A 197 3.18 -11.79 16.71
N ALA A 198 2.79 -12.39 15.57
CA ALA A 198 1.91 -13.55 15.57
C ALA A 198 2.52 -14.77 16.28
N GLY A 199 3.82 -14.78 16.56
CA GLY A 199 4.52 -15.80 17.35
C GLY A 199 4.64 -15.48 18.85
N THR A 200 4.47 -14.23 19.26
CA THR A 200 4.78 -13.77 20.62
C THR A 200 3.57 -13.32 21.42
N VAL A 201 2.53 -12.80 20.76
CA VAL A 201 1.33 -12.30 21.46
C VAL A 201 0.39 -13.45 21.90
N PRO A 202 -0.52 -13.19 22.86
CA PRO A 202 -1.57 -14.12 23.23
C PRO A 202 -2.51 -14.46 22.06
N THR A 203 -2.92 -15.72 21.96
CA THR A 203 -3.86 -16.21 20.94
C THR A 203 -5.30 -16.03 21.41
N THR A 204 -5.75 -14.78 21.55
CA THR A 204 -7.13 -14.44 21.93
C THR A 204 -7.84 -13.67 20.82
N ALA A 205 -9.18 -13.60 20.85
CA ALA A 205 -9.96 -12.94 19.81
C ALA A 205 -9.63 -11.45 19.61
N PRO A 206 -9.39 -10.62 20.66
CA PRO A 206 -8.95 -9.23 20.50
C PRO A 206 -7.61 -9.10 19.76
N TRP A 207 -6.63 -9.94 20.08
CA TRP A 207 -5.34 -9.96 19.38
C TRP A 207 -5.49 -10.46 17.94
N GLY A 208 -6.31 -11.49 17.71
CA GLY A 208 -6.60 -11.99 16.37
C GLY A 208 -7.25 -10.92 15.49
N PHE A 209 -8.19 -10.15 16.04
CA PHE A 209 -8.83 -9.04 15.34
C PHE A 209 -7.81 -7.95 14.95
N ALA A 210 -7.00 -7.49 15.90
CA ALA A 210 -6.02 -6.45 15.67
C ALA A 210 -4.92 -6.88 14.68
N LEU A 211 -4.38 -8.09 14.82
CA LEU A 211 -3.39 -8.63 13.89
C LEU A 211 -3.99 -8.90 12.51
N GLY A 212 -5.23 -9.39 12.43
CA GLY A 212 -5.92 -9.61 11.17
C GLY A 212 -6.01 -8.33 10.33
N TRP A 213 -6.38 -7.20 10.95
CA TRP A 213 -6.43 -5.90 10.29
C TRP A 213 -5.05 -5.42 9.82
N LEU A 214 -4.02 -5.58 10.66
CA LEU A 214 -2.65 -5.23 10.28
C LEU A 214 -2.17 -6.08 9.10
N PHE A 215 -2.36 -7.39 9.15
CA PHE A 215 -1.88 -8.33 8.15
C PHE A 215 -2.62 -8.23 6.82
N ASP A 216 -3.80 -7.62 6.77
CA ASP A 216 -4.51 -7.40 5.52
C ASP A 216 -3.79 -6.36 4.64
N VAL A 217 -3.20 -5.32 5.25
CA VAL A 217 -2.46 -4.28 4.52
C VAL A 217 -0.94 -4.50 4.47
N LEU A 218 -0.40 -5.30 5.41
CA LEU A 218 1.04 -5.48 5.57
C LEU A 218 1.68 -6.14 4.33
N LEU A 219 2.82 -5.61 3.89
CA LEU A 219 3.57 -6.26 2.80
C LEU A 219 4.01 -7.67 3.22
N PRO A 220 3.89 -8.68 2.34
CA PRO A 220 4.23 -10.07 2.66
C PRO A 220 5.76 -10.29 2.61
N ILE A 221 6.50 -9.55 3.42
CA ILE A 221 7.96 -9.57 3.52
C ILE A 221 8.32 -10.03 4.93
N GLY A 222 9.01 -11.17 5.03
CA GLY A 222 9.38 -11.79 6.31
C GLY A 222 10.51 -12.79 6.13
N TYR A 223 11.69 -12.30 5.73
CA TYR A 223 12.82 -13.17 5.36
C TYR A 223 13.24 -14.07 6.52
N GLY A 224 13.30 -13.55 7.74
CA GLY A 224 13.63 -14.31 8.95
C GLY A 224 12.53 -15.21 9.53
N ILE A 225 11.39 -15.37 8.87
CA ILE A 225 10.32 -16.31 9.28
C ILE A 225 10.39 -17.56 8.41
N GLU A 226 11.08 -18.61 8.85
CA GLU A 226 11.30 -19.81 8.02
C GLU A 226 9.99 -20.48 7.55
N ASP A 227 9.06 -20.74 8.48
CA ASP A 227 7.76 -21.34 8.19
C ASP A 227 6.60 -20.47 8.72
N PRO A 228 5.99 -19.62 7.87
CA PRO A 228 4.81 -18.85 8.25
C PRO A 228 3.61 -19.72 8.65
N LEU A 229 3.49 -20.95 8.14
CA LEU A 229 2.36 -21.81 8.50
C LEU A 229 2.52 -22.45 9.87
N ALA A 230 3.76 -22.69 10.34
CA ALA A 230 4.00 -23.07 11.72
C ALA A 230 3.52 -21.98 12.70
N LEU A 231 3.70 -20.70 12.35
CA LEU A 231 3.09 -19.59 13.10
C LEU A 231 1.57 -19.62 12.99
N ALA A 232 1.02 -19.88 11.81
CA ALA A 232 -0.43 -19.93 11.58
C ALA A 232 -1.11 -21.02 12.40
N ALA A 233 -0.44 -22.15 12.63
CA ALA A 233 -0.96 -23.26 13.44
C ALA A 233 -1.29 -22.85 14.89
N ARG A 234 -0.57 -21.87 15.47
CA ARG A 234 -0.90 -21.31 16.80
C ARG A 234 -2.27 -20.66 16.85
N TRP A 235 -2.76 -20.18 15.71
CA TRP A 235 -4.04 -19.48 15.55
C TRP A 235 -5.17 -20.43 15.10
N ASN A 236 -4.97 -21.74 15.25
CA ASN A 236 -6.04 -22.72 15.14
C ASN A 236 -6.57 -23.04 16.55
N VAL A 237 -7.60 -22.31 16.98
CA VAL A 237 -8.14 -22.40 18.34
C VAL A 237 -9.37 -23.32 18.33
N PRO A 238 -9.51 -24.27 19.28
CA PRO A 238 -10.63 -25.23 19.28
C PRO A 238 -12.03 -24.59 19.33
N ASP A 239 -12.15 -23.46 20.03
CA ASP A 239 -13.40 -22.72 20.20
C ASP A 239 -13.60 -21.63 19.12
N ASP A 240 -12.82 -21.67 18.04
CA ASP A 240 -13.01 -20.79 16.90
C ASP A 240 -14.35 -21.12 16.22
N GLU A 241 -15.29 -20.16 16.29
CA GLU A 241 -16.61 -20.34 15.69
C GLU A 241 -16.57 -20.40 14.15
N GLY A 242 -15.40 -20.18 13.56
CA GLY A 242 -15.15 -20.29 12.14
C GLY A 242 -15.77 -19.12 11.36
N MET A 243 -16.08 -19.37 10.09
CA MET A 243 -16.65 -18.35 9.23
C MET A 243 -18.10 -18.07 9.66
N LYS A 244 -18.43 -16.80 9.90
CA LYS A 244 -19.79 -16.34 10.23
C LYS A 244 -20.18 -15.19 9.32
N TYR A 245 -21.43 -15.22 8.84
CA TYR A 245 -21.99 -14.16 7.98
C TYR A 245 -21.10 -13.81 6.79
N GLY A 246 -20.49 -14.82 6.14
CA GLY A 246 -19.59 -14.62 5.01
C GLY A 246 -18.24 -13.98 5.36
N GLN A 247 -17.85 -13.98 6.64
CA GLN A 247 -16.59 -13.38 7.10
C GLN A 247 -15.75 -14.37 7.89
N LEU A 248 -14.43 -14.31 7.71
CA LEU A 248 -13.47 -15.04 8.51
C LEU A 248 -13.52 -14.59 9.98
N SER A 249 -13.35 -15.53 10.89
CA SER A 249 -13.13 -15.21 12.30
C SER A 249 -11.84 -14.41 12.52
N SER A 250 -11.71 -13.79 13.70
CA SER A 250 -10.48 -13.10 14.11
C SER A 250 -9.23 -14.00 14.00
N PHE A 251 -9.35 -15.28 14.34
CA PHE A 251 -8.23 -16.23 14.27
C PHE A 251 -7.92 -16.62 12.82
N GLN A 252 -8.95 -16.86 12.01
CA GLN A 252 -8.82 -17.13 10.58
C GLN A 252 -8.18 -15.96 9.82
N ASN A 253 -8.46 -14.71 10.19
CA ASN A 253 -7.82 -13.54 9.56
C ASN A 253 -6.30 -13.52 9.78
N VAL A 254 -5.83 -13.93 10.96
CA VAL A 254 -4.38 -14.07 11.21
C VAL A 254 -3.79 -15.18 10.33
N ARG A 255 -4.48 -16.33 10.24
CA ARG A 255 -4.07 -17.45 9.36
C ARG A 255 -4.03 -17.04 7.89
N LYS A 256 -5.01 -16.26 7.40
CA LYS A 256 -5.03 -15.68 6.04
C LYS A 256 -3.78 -14.83 5.80
N GLY A 257 -3.44 -13.93 6.72
CA GLY A 257 -2.24 -13.10 6.63
C GLY A 257 -0.95 -13.93 6.51
N LEU A 258 -0.77 -14.89 7.41
CA LEU A 258 0.43 -15.77 7.41
C LEU A 258 0.48 -16.69 6.19
N ALA A 259 -0.68 -17.12 5.67
CA ALA A 259 -0.77 -17.85 4.42
C ALA A 259 -0.38 -17.00 3.21
N ARG A 260 -0.73 -15.71 3.18
CA ARG A 260 -0.24 -14.77 2.15
C ARG A 260 1.29 -14.65 2.18
N LEU A 261 1.87 -14.58 3.39
CA LEU A 261 3.32 -14.61 3.56
C LEU A 261 3.94 -15.92 3.04
N ALA A 262 3.31 -17.08 3.32
CA ALA A 262 3.73 -18.37 2.79
C ALA A 262 3.65 -18.45 1.26
N LEU A 263 2.58 -17.95 0.64
CA LEU A 263 2.41 -17.89 -0.82
C LEU A 263 3.47 -17.01 -1.47
N LYS A 264 3.84 -15.89 -0.84
CA LYS A 264 4.93 -15.04 -1.36
C LYS A 264 6.28 -15.78 -1.39
N LYS A 265 6.54 -16.64 -0.42
CA LYS A 265 7.75 -17.49 -0.38
C LYS A 265 7.69 -18.68 -1.32
N SER A 266 6.51 -19.30 -1.46
CA SER A 266 6.30 -20.45 -2.32
C SER A 266 4.98 -20.32 -3.10
N PRO A 267 4.99 -19.63 -4.25
CA PRO A 267 3.79 -19.41 -5.06
C PRO A 267 3.14 -20.70 -5.55
N LYS A 268 3.90 -21.81 -5.63
CA LYS A 268 3.42 -23.12 -6.06
C LYS A 268 2.38 -23.74 -5.11
N ARG A 269 2.24 -23.20 -3.89
CA ARG A 269 1.26 -23.65 -2.91
C ARG A 269 -0.17 -23.15 -3.18
N ALA A 270 -0.37 -22.31 -4.20
CA ALA A 270 -1.69 -21.77 -4.51
C ALA A 270 -2.74 -22.87 -4.73
N GLU A 271 -2.40 -23.92 -5.49
CA GLU A 271 -3.32 -25.05 -5.73
C GLU A 271 -3.61 -25.85 -4.45
N GLU A 272 -2.58 -26.11 -3.64
CA GLU A 272 -2.72 -26.74 -2.31
C GLU A 272 -3.68 -25.93 -1.42
N PHE A 273 -3.55 -24.61 -1.43
CA PHE A 273 -4.36 -23.72 -0.59
C PHE A 273 -5.79 -23.63 -1.08
N LEU A 274 -6.03 -23.56 -2.40
CA LEU A 274 -7.38 -23.60 -2.99
C LEU A 274 -8.11 -24.92 -2.67
N ALA A 275 -7.38 -26.03 -2.61
CA ALA A 275 -7.94 -27.34 -2.25
C ALA A 275 -8.13 -27.53 -0.74
N SER A 276 -7.60 -26.65 0.10
CA SER A 276 -7.67 -26.78 1.55
C SER A 276 -9.09 -26.63 2.09
N GLU A 277 -9.41 -27.37 3.15
CA GLU A 277 -10.65 -27.17 3.91
C GLU A 277 -10.60 -25.88 4.76
N ASP A 278 -9.41 -25.34 5.04
CA ASP A 278 -9.26 -24.10 5.77
C ASP A 278 -9.62 -22.88 4.90
N PRO A 279 -10.74 -22.17 5.17
CA PRO A 279 -11.13 -21.00 4.38
C PRO A 279 -10.12 -19.87 4.45
N ALA A 280 -9.30 -19.79 5.51
CA ALA A 280 -8.26 -18.78 5.62
C ALA A 280 -7.15 -18.97 4.57
N LEU A 281 -6.79 -20.22 4.25
CA LEU A 281 -5.80 -20.53 3.22
C LEU A 281 -6.36 -20.22 1.82
N ARG A 282 -7.62 -20.58 1.55
CA ARG A 282 -8.30 -20.22 0.30
C ARG A 282 -8.37 -18.71 0.11
N ALA A 283 -8.78 -17.98 1.15
CA ALA A 283 -8.86 -16.51 1.14
C ALA A 283 -7.51 -15.83 0.87
N ALA A 284 -6.40 -16.42 1.32
CA ALA A 284 -5.08 -15.91 1.02
C ALA A 284 -4.77 -15.97 -0.48
N VAL A 285 -5.23 -17.02 -1.17
CA VAL A 285 -5.10 -17.13 -2.64
C VAL A 285 -6.03 -16.11 -3.32
N TYR A 286 -7.32 -16.10 -2.96
CA TYR A 286 -8.33 -15.20 -3.54
C TYR A 286 -7.90 -13.73 -3.51
N SER A 287 -7.33 -13.29 -2.40
CA SER A 287 -6.95 -11.90 -2.15
C SER A 287 -5.57 -11.50 -2.70
N SER A 288 -4.72 -12.43 -3.13
CA SER A 288 -3.31 -12.08 -3.45
C SER A 288 -2.69 -12.74 -4.68
N CYS A 289 -3.26 -13.84 -5.19
CA CYS A 289 -2.74 -14.54 -6.36
C CYS A 289 -3.44 -14.10 -7.65
N GLY A 290 -2.80 -14.31 -8.80
CA GLY A 290 -3.54 -14.30 -10.07
C GLY A 290 -4.37 -15.57 -10.17
N LEU A 291 -5.62 -15.46 -10.63
CA LEU A 291 -6.54 -16.57 -10.84
C LEU A 291 -7.02 -16.53 -12.29
N GLY A 292 -7.09 -17.69 -12.94
CA GLY A 292 -7.76 -17.82 -14.23
C GLY A 292 -9.30 -17.82 -14.08
N VAL A 293 -10.00 -17.66 -15.20
CA VAL A 293 -11.48 -17.65 -15.26
C VAL A 293 -12.10 -18.87 -14.56
N GLU A 294 -11.61 -20.08 -14.86
CA GLU A 294 -12.12 -21.30 -14.23
C GLU A 294 -11.90 -21.31 -12.70
N GLN A 295 -10.76 -20.82 -12.23
CA GLN A 295 -10.47 -20.75 -10.80
C GLN A 295 -11.35 -19.72 -10.08
N ILE A 296 -11.66 -18.60 -10.74
CA ILE A 296 -12.61 -17.59 -10.22
C ILE A 296 -13.99 -18.22 -10.08
N GLN A 297 -14.47 -18.95 -11.10
CA GLN A 297 -15.76 -19.63 -11.06
C GLN A 297 -15.82 -20.69 -9.95
N GLN A 298 -14.80 -21.56 -9.86
CA GLN A 298 -14.70 -22.59 -8.82
C GLN A 298 -14.65 -21.98 -7.41
N ALA A 299 -13.96 -20.85 -7.23
CA ALA A 299 -13.92 -20.15 -5.95
C ALA A 299 -15.32 -19.67 -5.52
N ILE A 300 -16.08 -19.10 -6.46
CA ILE A 300 -17.45 -18.62 -6.20
C ILE A 300 -18.43 -19.77 -5.98
N GLU A 301 -18.29 -20.87 -6.71
CA GLU A 301 -19.10 -22.07 -6.45
C GLU A 301 -18.83 -22.64 -5.06
N ARG A 302 -17.57 -22.64 -4.62
CA ARG A 302 -17.15 -23.21 -3.34
C ARG A 302 -17.51 -22.33 -2.15
N ASP A 303 -17.22 -21.03 -2.26
CA ASP A 303 -17.24 -20.09 -1.13
C ASP A 303 -18.15 -18.87 -1.38
N SER A 304 -18.93 -18.85 -2.46
CA SER A 304 -19.99 -17.88 -2.74
C SER A 304 -19.53 -16.41 -2.65
N ASP A 305 -20.32 -15.58 -1.98
CA ASP A 305 -20.10 -14.16 -1.69
C ASP A 305 -18.75 -13.91 -1.00
N PHE A 306 -18.32 -14.79 -0.10
CA PHE A 306 -17.03 -14.66 0.57
C PHE A 306 -15.86 -14.70 -0.42
N ALA A 307 -15.82 -15.67 -1.34
CA ALA A 307 -14.77 -15.72 -2.35
C ALA A 307 -14.79 -14.48 -3.25
N LEU A 308 -15.98 -14.07 -3.68
CA LEU A 308 -16.16 -12.89 -4.52
C LEU A 308 -15.61 -11.63 -3.83
N ASP A 309 -15.98 -11.38 -2.57
CA ASP A 309 -15.50 -10.23 -1.81
C ASP A 309 -13.97 -10.20 -1.75
N GLN A 310 -13.32 -11.33 -1.43
CA GLN A 310 -11.86 -11.41 -1.41
C GLN A 310 -11.21 -11.13 -2.77
N MET A 311 -11.84 -11.58 -3.87
CA MET A 311 -11.32 -11.40 -5.23
C MET A 311 -11.55 -9.98 -5.76
N LEU A 312 -12.63 -9.29 -5.38
CA LEU A 312 -12.89 -7.93 -5.86
C LEU A 312 -11.82 -6.92 -5.39
N TYR A 313 -11.20 -7.14 -4.23
CA TYR A 313 -10.07 -6.32 -3.75
C TYR A 313 -8.71 -6.78 -4.29
N ASN A 314 -8.65 -7.89 -5.03
CA ASN A 314 -7.42 -8.36 -5.65
C ASN A 314 -7.16 -7.62 -6.98
N VAL A 315 -6.38 -6.55 -6.89
CA VAL A 315 -6.00 -5.68 -8.02
C VAL A 315 -5.52 -6.46 -9.25
N ARG A 316 -4.87 -7.62 -9.07
CA ARG A 316 -4.32 -8.40 -10.19
C ARG A 316 -5.39 -8.96 -11.13
N LEU A 317 -6.57 -9.27 -10.59
CA LEU A 317 -7.68 -9.86 -11.36
C LEU A 317 -8.39 -8.81 -12.23
N TRP A 318 -8.17 -7.52 -11.96
CA TRP A 318 -8.75 -6.45 -12.76
C TRP A 318 -7.96 -6.17 -14.04
N ARG A 319 -6.76 -6.72 -14.18
CA ARG A 319 -5.85 -6.35 -15.26
C ARG A 319 -6.32 -6.81 -16.64
N ARG A 320 -6.87 -8.02 -16.78
CA ARG A 320 -7.32 -8.52 -18.09
C ARG A 320 -8.84 -8.62 -18.21
N PRO A 321 -9.39 -8.43 -19.43
CA PRO A 321 -10.84 -8.36 -19.65
C PRO A 321 -11.59 -9.63 -19.24
N GLU A 322 -10.99 -10.79 -19.49
CA GLU A 322 -11.61 -12.10 -19.22
C GLU A 322 -11.83 -12.31 -17.72
N GLU A 323 -10.85 -11.99 -16.88
CA GLU A 323 -11.00 -12.07 -15.43
C GLU A 323 -12.00 -11.03 -14.90
N ARG A 324 -12.04 -9.81 -15.47
CA ARG A 324 -13.05 -8.79 -15.11
C ARG A 324 -14.47 -9.25 -15.41
N GLU A 325 -14.68 -9.89 -16.56
CA GLU A 325 -15.99 -10.44 -16.91
C GLU A 325 -16.34 -11.65 -16.05
N ALA A 326 -15.36 -12.49 -15.69
CA ALA A 326 -15.57 -13.59 -14.75
C ALA A 326 -16.02 -13.08 -13.36
N LEU A 327 -15.41 -12.00 -12.86
CA LEU A 327 -15.85 -11.34 -11.62
C LEU A 327 -17.27 -10.75 -11.74
N ARG A 328 -17.59 -10.14 -12.90
CA ARG A 328 -18.93 -9.59 -13.17
C ARG A 328 -20.00 -10.68 -13.17
N ALA A 329 -19.74 -11.76 -13.92
CA ALA A 329 -20.64 -12.91 -14.00
C ALA A 329 -20.80 -13.55 -12.63
N GLY A 330 -19.70 -13.73 -11.90
CA GLY A 330 -19.67 -14.22 -10.53
C GLY A 330 -20.53 -13.40 -9.57
N ALA A 331 -20.50 -12.06 -9.66
CA ALA A 331 -21.37 -11.20 -8.88
C ALA A 331 -22.85 -11.49 -9.15
N TRP A 332 -23.26 -11.67 -10.41
CA TRP A 332 -24.63 -12.06 -10.73
C TRP A 332 -24.99 -13.47 -10.25
N THR A 333 -24.06 -14.43 -10.32
CA THR A 333 -24.25 -15.77 -9.78
C THR A 333 -24.59 -15.72 -8.28
N VAL A 334 -23.86 -14.92 -7.50
CA VAL A 334 -24.13 -14.73 -6.06
C VAL A 334 -25.50 -14.08 -5.83
N VAL A 335 -25.83 -13.01 -6.56
CA VAL A 335 -27.14 -12.34 -6.46
C VAL A 335 -28.30 -13.30 -6.76
N GLN A 336 -28.17 -14.13 -7.79
CA GLN A 336 -29.20 -15.08 -8.20
C GLN A 336 -29.38 -16.24 -7.22
N ALA A 337 -28.31 -16.61 -6.51
CA ALA A 337 -28.36 -17.64 -5.47
C ALA A 337 -28.95 -17.14 -4.15
N ASP A 338 -28.95 -15.83 -3.90
CA ASP A 338 -29.53 -15.24 -2.69
C ASP A 338 -31.07 -15.21 -2.73
N PRO A 339 -31.77 -15.83 -1.76
CA PRO A 339 -33.24 -15.84 -1.73
C PRO A 339 -33.91 -14.47 -1.64
N ARG A 340 -33.16 -13.43 -1.24
CA ARG A 340 -33.65 -12.05 -1.16
C ARG A 340 -33.27 -11.22 -2.38
N SER A 341 -32.48 -11.78 -3.29
CA SER A 341 -31.92 -11.09 -4.45
C SER A 341 -31.22 -9.79 -4.06
N ASP A 342 -30.42 -9.82 -2.98
CA ASP A 342 -29.59 -8.69 -2.57
C ASP A 342 -28.63 -8.32 -3.70
N LEU A 343 -28.72 -7.07 -4.16
CA LEU A 343 -27.89 -6.53 -5.23
C LEU A 343 -26.50 -6.09 -4.74
N MET A 344 -26.21 -6.21 -3.45
CA MET A 344 -24.93 -5.80 -2.87
C MET A 344 -23.70 -6.38 -3.58
N PRO A 345 -23.62 -7.68 -3.92
CA PRO A 345 -22.47 -8.23 -4.65
C PRO A 345 -22.23 -7.54 -6.01
N HIS A 346 -23.30 -7.26 -6.76
CA HIS A 346 -23.21 -6.56 -8.04
C HIS A 346 -22.83 -5.08 -7.87
N ASN A 347 -23.39 -4.41 -6.86
CA ASN A 347 -23.05 -3.02 -6.54
C ASN A 347 -21.59 -2.88 -6.10
N LEU A 348 -21.07 -3.84 -5.34
CA LEU A 348 -19.67 -3.89 -4.93
C LEU A 348 -18.75 -4.07 -6.15
N TYR A 349 -19.10 -4.98 -7.08
CA TYR A 349 -18.39 -5.09 -8.35
C TYR A 349 -18.36 -3.76 -9.12
N ASN A 350 -19.50 -3.10 -9.30
CA ASN A 350 -19.57 -1.83 -10.03
C ASN A 350 -18.71 -0.73 -9.38
N SER A 351 -18.78 -0.63 -8.05
CA SER A 351 -17.96 0.33 -7.27
C SER A 351 -16.46 0.06 -7.45
N MET A 352 -16.05 -1.20 -7.35
CA MET A 352 -14.65 -1.59 -7.54
C MET A 352 -14.19 -1.41 -9.00
N SER A 353 -15.04 -1.71 -9.98
CA SER A 353 -14.74 -1.47 -11.40
C SER A 353 -14.49 0.01 -11.67
N GLN A 354 -15.37 0.91 -11.19
CA GLN A 354 -15.19 2.36 -11.35
C GLN A 354 -13.91 2.85 -10.68
N ARG A 355 -13.59 2.31 -9.50
CA ARG A 355 -12.34 2.63 -8.80
C ARG A 355 -11.12 2.21 -9.63
N MET A 356 -11.11 0.98 -10.13
CA MET A 356 -9.99 0.44 -10.91
C MET A 356 -9.83 1.16 -12.25
N GLU A 357 -10.92 1.54 -12.92
CA GLU A 357 -10.87 2.34 -14.14
C GLU A 357 -10.26 3.73 -13.91
N ARG A 358 -10.58 4.37 -12.77
CA ARG A 358 -10.00 5.66 -12.39
C ARG A 358 -8.52 5.56 -12.00
N GLU A 359 -8.12 4.49 -11.31
CA GLU A 359 -6.74 4.28 -10.84
C GLU A 359 -5.82 3.71 -11.95
N HIS A 360 -6.38 2.96 -12.89
CA HIS A 360 -5.67 2.24 -13.95
C HIS A 360 -6.44 2.31 -15.30
N PRO A 361 -6.58 3.50 -15.90
CA PRO A 361 -7.39 3.66 -17.11
C PRO A 361 -6.89 2.81 -18.28
N ASP A 362 -5.58 2.55 -18.34
CA ASP A 362 -4.93 1.72 -19.36
C ASP A 362 -5.42 0.27 -19.39
N TRP A 363 -5.96 -0.26 -18.28
CA TRP A 363 -6.47 -1.63 -18.24
C TRP A 363 -7.87 -1.76 -18.86
N PHE A 364 -8.59 -0.63 -19.00
CA PHE A 364 -9.98 -0.56 -19.43
C PHE A 364 -10.15 0.03 -20.84
N VAL A 365 -9.06 0.48 -21.47
CA VAL A 365 -9.08 0.85 -22.89
C VAL A 365 -9.34 -0.42 -23.72
N GLU A 366 -10.48 -0.45 -24.41
CA GLU A 366 -10.67 -1.41 -25.49
C GLU A 366 -9.68 -1.07 -26.60
N ILE A 367 -8.61 -1.86 -26.72
CA ILE A 367 -7.70 -1.74 -27.85
C ILE A 367 -8.51 -2.09 -29.09
N THR A 368 -8.98 -1.07 -29.78
CA THR A 368 -9.52 -1.21 -31.12
C THR A 368 -8.34 -1.48 -32.06
N PRO A 369 -8.46 -2.37 -33.05
CA PRO A 369 -7.38 -2.70 -34.00
C PRO A 369 -6.81 -1.50 -34.77
N ASP A 370 -7.46 -0.34 -34.71
CA ASP A 370 -7.15 0.88 -35.45
C ASP A 370 -6.49 2.00 -34.61
N ASP A 371 -6.08 1.71 -33.37
CA ASP A 371 -5.40 2.71 -32.52
C ASP A 371 -3.91 2.91 -32.95
N PRO A 372 -3.53 4.09 -33.47
CA PRO A 372 -2.17 4.37 -33.95
C PRO A 372 -1.09 4.33 -32.85
N ASP A 373 -1.46 4.40 -31.57
CA ASP A 373 -0.51 4.34 -30.45
C ASP A 373 -0.18 2.90 -30.00
N ALA A 374 -0.81 1.88 -30.60
CA ALA A 374 -0.51 0.46 -30.37
C ALA A 374 0.84 -0.02 -30.99
N LEU A 375 1.63 0.89 -31.57
CA LEU A 375 2.86 0.58 -32.29
C LEU A 375 4.12 0.49 -31.41
N ASP A 376 4.02 0.80 -30.12
CA ASP A 376 5.16 0.78 -29.17
C ASP A 376 5.33 -0.55 -28.39
N VAL A 377 4.59 -1.60 -28.77
CA VAL A 377 4.71 -2.92 -28.13
C VAL A 377 5.68 -3.82 -28.91
N PRO A 378 6.72 -4.42 -28.26
CA PRO A 378 7.65 -5.33 -28.93
C PRO A 378 6.96 -6.55 -29.54
N ALA A 379 7.33 -6.89 -30.78
CA ALA A 379 6.79 -8.08 -31.46
C ALA A 379 7.08 -9.37 -30.67
N THR A 380 6.09 -10.26 -30.62
CA THR A 380 6.17 -11.54 -29.90
C THR A 380 6.62 -12.67 -30.82
N ARG A 381 7.03 -13.81 -30.25
CA ARG A 381 7.34 -15.04 -31.02
C ARG A 381 6.14 -15.53 -31.85
N GLY A 382 4.91 -15.27 -31.39
CA GLY A 382 3.69 -15.63 -32.13
C GLY A 382 3.46 -14.78 -33.38
N ASP A 383 4.02 -13.57 -33.43
CA ASP A 383 3.99 -12.73 -34.64
C ASP A 383 4.98 -13.25 -35.69
N VAL A 384 6.16 -13.70 -35.25
CA VAL A 384 7.19 -14.31 -36.12
C VAL A 384 6.69 -15.62 -36.73
N GLN A 385 5.99 -16.45 -35.95
CA GLN A 385 5.44 -17.70 -36.43
C GLN A 385 4.39 -17.48 -37.53
N ARG A 386 3.53 -16.47 -37.39
CA ARG A 386 2.54 -16.10 -38.42
C ARG A 386 3.16 -15.67 -39.74
N VAL A 387 4.32 -15.00 -39.71
CA VAL A 387 5.06 -14.64 -40.94
C VAL A 387 5.67 -15.89 -41.59
N LEU A 388 6.25 -16.80 -40.80
CA LEU A 388 6.79 -18.06 -41.30
C LEU A 388 5.70 -18.95 -41.93
N ASP A 389 4.53 -19.03 -41.30
CA ASP A 389 3.41 -19.81 -41.82
C ASP A 389 2.87 -19.22 -43.12
N SER A 390 2.92 -17.89 -43.29
CA SER A 390 2.56 -17.22 -44.54
C SER A 390 3.55 -17.43 -45.70
N LEU A 391 4.80 -17.77 -45.39
CA LEU A 391 5.85 -18.06 -46.38
C LEU A 391 5.84 -19.52 -46.86
N ASN A 392 5.28 -20.43 -46.06
CA ASN A 392 5.20 -21.87 -46.37
C ASN A 392 3.88 -22.28 -47.05
N GLY A 393 2.96 -21.32 -47.25
CA GLY A 393 1.69 -21.54 -47.96
C GLY A 393 1.90 -21.61 -49.47
N ASP A 394 1.58 -22.76 -50.06
CA ASP A 394 1.71 -23.05 -51.48
C ASP A 394 0.51 -22.44 -52.26
N GLU A 395 0.57 -21.15 -52.60
CA GLU A 395 -0.25 -20.57 -53.68
C GLU A 395 0.30 -19.23 -54.20
N GLN A 396 0.54 -19.18 -55.51
CA GLN A 396 1.25 -18.10 -56.19
C GLN A 396 0.45 -16.79 -56.27
N VAL A 397 1.18 -15.67 -56.20
CA VAL A 397 0.82 -14.27 -56.51
C VAL A 397 0.06 -13.48 -55.42
N SER A 398 -0.74 -14.07 -54.54
CA SER A 398 -1.32 -13.35 -53.38
C SER A 398 -0.38 -13.27 -52.17
N ALA A 399 0.58 -14.22 -52.07
CA ALA A 399 1.53 -14.32 -50.97
C ALA A 399 2.50 -13.13 -50.89
N PHE A 400 2.85 -12.47 -52.00
CA PHE A 400 3.81 -11.37 -51.95
C PHE A 400 3.20 -10.10 -51.33
N GLN A 401 1.91 -9.82 -51.57
CA GLN A 401 1.24 -8.67 -50.95
C GLN A 401 0.94 -8.92 -49.46
N SER A 402 0.56 -10.14 -49.08
CA SER A 402 0.35 -10.49 -47.67
C SER A 402 1.67 -10.49 -46.89
N VAL A 403 2.76 -10.98 -47.49
CA VAL A 403 4.11 -10.93 -46.92
C VAL A 403 4.63 -9.48 -46.85
N VAL A 404 4.42 -8.66 -47.88
CA VAL A 404 4.78 -7.22 -47.84
C VAL A 404 3.97 -6.49 -46.78
N HIS A 405 2.67 -6.78 -46.61
CA HIS A 405 1.84 -6.17 -45.58
C HIS A 405 2.24 -6.63 -44.18
N ALA A 406 2.54 -7.92 -43.99
CA ALA A 406 3.03 -8.46 -42.73
C ALA A 406 4.40 -7.90 -42.37
N LEU A 407 5.32 -7.81 -43.34
CA LEU A 407 6.64 -7.18 -43.17
C LEU A 407 6.53 -5.68 -42.91
N GLN A 408 5.62 -4.94 -43.57
CA GLN A 408 5.38 -3.53 -43.28
C GLN A 408 4.77 -3.33 -41.89
N THR A 409 3.90 -4.23 -41.44
CA THR A 409 3.32 -4.21 -40.09
C THR A 409 4.39 -4.51 -39.04
N LEU A 410 5.33 -5.43 -39.33
CA LEU A 410 6.47 -5.73 -38.45
C LEU A 410 7.50 -4.59 -38.42
N ASN A 411 7.81 -4.01 -39.59
CA ASN A 411 8.81 -2.95 -39.75
C ASN A 411 8.33 -1.63 -39.12
N LYS A 412 7.02 -1.42 -39.00
CA LYS A 412 6.42 -0.30 -38.27
C LYS A 412 6.42 -0.46 -36.75
N ARG A 413 6.73 -1.65 -36.22
CA ARG A 413 6.70 -1.97 -34.77
C ARG A 413 8.08 -2.07 -34.11
N VAL A 414 9.20 -1.91 -34.84
CA VAL A 414 10.54 -2.22 -34.31
C VAL A 414 11.62 -1.24 -34.77
N GLY A 415 12.33 -0.63 -33.80
CA GLY A 415 13.51 0.21 -34.02
C GLY A 415 14.77 -0.56 -34.47
N TRP A 416 15.83 0.21 -34.77
CA TRP A 416 17.08 -0.12 -35.49
C TRP A 416 17.81 -1.45 -35.14
N VAL A 417 17.52 -2.07 -34.00
CA VAL A 417 18.17 -3.30 -33.50
C VAL A 417 17.88 -4.53 -34.37
N TRP A 418 16.76 -4.53 -35.13
CA TRP A 418 16.37 -5.68 -35.96
C TRP A 418 17.15 -5.82 -37.28
N TRP A 419 17.79 -4.75 -37.78
CA TRP A 419 18.59 -4.80 -39.01
C TRP A 419 19.81 -5.74 -38.88
N PHE A 420 20.36 -5.90 -37.67
CA PHE A 420 21.45 -6.84 -37.42
C PHE A 420 20.99 -8.31 -37.45
N SER A 421 19.78 -8.60 -36.96
CA SER A 421 19.23 -9.96 -36.93
C SER A 421 18.73 -10.41 -38.31
N LEU A 422 18.13 -9.49 -39.08
CA LEU A 422 17.71 -9.77 -40.46
C LEU A 422 18.92 -9.91 -41.40
N GLY A 423 19.98 -9.12 -41.21
CA GLY A 423 21.24 -9.29 -41.94
C GLY A 423 21.87 -10.67 -41.71
N ALA A 424 21.85 -11.16 -40.47
CA ALA A 424 22.32 -12.52 -40.14
C ALA A 424 21.45 -13.63 -40.75
N LEU A 425 20.12 -13.43 -40.80
CA LEU A 425 19.18 -14.39 -41.38
C LEU A 425 19.27 -14.46 -42.90
N VAL A 426 19.42 -13.31 -43.58
CA VAL A 426 19.58 -13.23 -45.04
C VAL A 426 20.93 -13.82 -45.47
N VAL A 427 22.00 -13.64 -44.70
CA VAL A 427 23.29 -14.31 -44.95
C VAL A 427 23.21 -15.83 -44.74
N ALA A 428 22.43 -16.29 -43.76
CA ALA A 428 22.23 -17.73 -43.52
C ALA A 428 21.39 -18.42 -44.62
N VAL A 429 20.44 -17.71 -45.23
CA VAL A 429 19.61 -18.22 -46.32
C VAL A 429 20.30 -18.09 -47.69
N GLY A 430 21.08 -17.02 -47.90
CA GLY A 430 21.86 -16.80 -49.12
C GLY A 430 23.02 -17.80 -49.35
N HIS A 431 23.38 -18.60 -48.35
CA HIS A 431 24.33 -19.72 -48.50
C HIS A 431 23.67 -21.06 -48.86
N ARG A 432 22.35 -21.10 -49.04
CA ARG A 432 21.59 -22.29 -49.46
C ARG A 432 20.84 -22.13 -50.79
N ILE A 433 21.15 -21.07 -51.55
CA ILE A 433 20.87 -20.92 -52.99
C ILE A 433 22.23 -20.88 -53.67
#